data_AF-A0A382PSE5-F1
#
_entry.id   AF-A0A382PSE5-F1
#
_cell.length_a   1.000
_cell.length_b   1.000
_cell.length_c   1.000
_cell.angle_alpha   90.00
_cell.angle_beta   90.00
_cell.angle_gamma   90.00
#
_symmetry.space_group_name_H-M   'P 1'
#
loop_
_entity.id
_entity.type
_entity.pdbx_description
1 polymer ?
#
loop_
_entity_poly.entity_id
_entity_poly.type
_entity_poly.pdbx_seq_one_letter_code
_entity_poly.pdbx_strand_id
1 'polypeptide(L)'
;EVFYQKAVELGLIAANTYSWDWATSSGHHDLWDAVARFNWPISTMVEPNVVTPTPTIPNVPNDPLHNYIEALNNRDIDSIASLYHENAGHVNAQRLLLGIQSIKKWYHNLLHEVLPAGTFAIDQVRGTGSSWTFNWTFHSPSGQLAGGKDTLGMRQGRIQYHYSSFGGVQT
;
A
#
# COMPACT_ATOMS: atom_id res chain seq x y z
N GLU A 1 -33.35 -2.52 6.06
CA GLU A 1 -32.09 -1.92 5.54
C GLU A 1 -32.07 -0.41 5.79
N VAL A 2 -31.80 0.03 7.02
CA VAL A 2 -31.83 1.47 7.36
C VAL A 2 -30.51 2.18 7.06
N PHE A 3 -29.39 1.44 7.12
CA PHE A 3 -28.05 1.98 6.93
C PHE A 3 -27.77 2.47 5.51
N TYR A 4 -27.96 1.63 4.47
CA TYR A 4 -27.69 2.03 3.10
C TYR A 4 -28.67 3.08 2.57
N GLN A 5 -29.93 3.03 3.00
CA GLN A 5 -30.88 4.09 2.72
C GLN A 5 -30.38 5.44 3.25
N LYS A 6 -29.83 5.45 4.47
CA LYS A 6 -29.24 6.66 5.05
C LYS A 6 -27.99 7.12 4.30
N ALA A 7 -27.16 6.20 3.82
CA ALA A 7 -26.00 6.53 3.00
C ALA A 7 -26.41 7.23 1.69
N VAL A 8 -27.47 6.74 1.03
CA VAL A 8 -28.05 7.39 -0.16
C VAL A 8 -28.62 8.76 0.17
N GLU A 9 -29.36 8.92 1.28
CA GLU A 9 -29.87 10.23 1.74
C GLU A 9 -28.76 11.26 1.98
N LEU A 10 -27.57 10.79 2.39
CA LEU A 10 -26.39 11.61 2.62
C LEU A 10 -25.58 11.89 1.33
N GLY A 11 -26.06 11.43 0.17
CA GLY A 11 -25.41 11.65 -1.13
C GLY A 11 -24.21 10.73 -1.40
N LEU A 12 -24.06 9.63 -0.66
CA LEU A 12 -23.03 8.63 -0.95
C LEU A 12 -23.46 7.77 -2.15
N ILE A 13 -22.53 7.54 -3.07
CA ILE A 13 -22.76 6.77 -4.30
C ILE A 13 -22.56 5.26 -4.12
N ALA A 14 -21.94 4.84 -3.01
CA ALA A 14 -21.68 3.45 -2.67
C ALA A 14 -21.29 3.31 -1.17
N ALA A 15 -21.30 2.07 -0.66
CA ALA A 15 -20.69 1.71 0.61
C ALA A 15 -20.02 0.33 0.52
N ASN A 16 -18.95 0.12 1.30
CA ASN A 16 -18.28 -1.17 1.44
C ASN A 16 -18.63 -1.77 2.81
N THR A 17 -18.88 -3.09 2.85
CA THR A 17 -19.18 -3.84 4.06
C THR A 17 -18.17 -4.96 4.21
N TYR A 18 -17.56 -5.07 5.39
CA TYR A 18 -16.60 -6.13 5.68
C TYR A 18 -16.78 -6.64 7.11
N SER A 19 -16.53 -7.92 7.30
CA SER A 19 -16.27 -8.53 8.61
C SER A 19 -15.45 -9.79 8.38
N TRP A 20 -14.43 -10.01 9.21
CA TRP A 20 -13.64 -11.25 9.14
C TRP A 20 -14.33 -12.40 9.87
N ASP A 21 -14.81 -12.14 11.08
CA ASP A 21 -15.35 -13.19 11.96
C ASP A 21 -16.80 -13.57 11.60
N TRP A 22 -17.57 -12.63 11.03
CA TRP A 22 -19.01 -12.83 10.78
C TRP A 22 -19.35 -13.13 9.32
N ALA A 23 -18.39 -12.99 8.39
CA ALA A 23 -18.60 -13.28 6.97
C ALA A 23 -18.94 -14.74 6.68
N THR A 24 -18.45 -15.67 7.50
CA THR A 24 -18.64 -17.13 7.30
C THR A 24 -19.51 -17.77 8.38
N SER A 25 -20.01 -16.98 9.34
CA SER A 25 -20.78 -17.49 10.45
C SER A 25 -22.21 -17.83 10.03
N SER A 26 -22.67 -19.04 10.38
CA SER A 26 -23.99 -19.56 10.00
C SER A 26 -25.18 -18.76 10.56
N GLY A 27 -24.96 -17.89 11.55
CA GLY A 27 -26.00 -17.10 12.20
C GLY A 27 -26.24 -15.70 11.62
N HIS A 28 -25.47 -15.25 10.63
CA HIS A 28 -25.47 -13.84 10.18
C HIS A 28 -25.62 -13.69 8.65
N HIS A 29 -26.12 -14.71 7.97
CA HIS A 29 -26.39 -14.65 6.52
C HIS A 29 -27.42 -13.58 6.16
N ASP A 30 -28.37 -13.30 7.05
CA ASP A 30 -29.39 -12.27 6.89
C ASP A 30 -28.79 -10.87 6.71
N LEU A 31 -27.70 -10.56 7.40
CA LEU A 31 -26.96 -9.31 7.23
C LEU A 31 -26.33 -9.22 5.83
N TRP A 32 -25.68 -10.30 5.38
CA TRP A 32 -25.05 -10.35 4.06
C TRP A 32 -26.07 -10.36 2.93
N ASP A 33 -27.21 -11.03 3.11
CA ASP A 33 -28.33 -11.01 2.18
C ASP A 33 -28.95 -9.61 2.10
N ALA A 34 -28.99 -8.85 3.19
CA ALA A 34 -29.40 -7.46 3.18
C ALA A 34 -28.37 -6.55 2.47
N VAL A 35 -27.07 -6.83 2.59
CA VAL A 35 -26.03 -6.15 1.79
C VAL A 35 -26.20 -6.44 0.30
N ALA A 36 -26.37 -7.71 -0.06
CA ALA A 36 -26.44 -8.15 -1.45
C ALA A 36 -27.73 -7.69 -2.15
N ARG A 37 -28.85 -7.58 -1.42
CA ARG A 37 -30.15 -7.18 -1.98
C ARG A 37 -30.34 -5.66 -2.10
N PHE A 38 -29.55 -4.86 -1.39
CA PHE A 38 -29.72 -3.42 -1.46
C PHE A 38 -29.39 -2.89 -2.86
N ASN A 39 -30.42 -2.36 -3.54
CA ASN A 39 -30.30 -1.83 -4.88
C ASN A 39 -29.81 -0.39 -4.84
N TRP A 40 -28.50 -0.20 -5.02
CA TRP A 40 -27.92 1.14 -5.13
C TRP A 40 -28.50 1.87 -6.36
N PRO A 41 -28.92 3.13 -6.22
CA PRO A 41 -29.34 3.91 -7.37
C PRO A 41 -28.16 4.02 -8.34
N ILE A 42 -28.35 3.53 -9.58
CA ILE A 42 -27.36 3.66 -10.64
C ILE A 42 -27.15 5.15 -10.89
N SER A 43 -26.06 5.69 -10.38
CA SER A 43 -25.66 7.05 -10.72
C SER A 43 -25.04 6.99 -12.11
N THR A 44 -25.62 7.71 -13.07
CA THR A 44 -25.03 7.97 -14.40
C THR A 44 -23.83 8.92 -14.29
N MET A 45 -22.98 8.72 -13.28
CA MET A 45 -21.71 9.41 -13.22
C MET A 45 -20.85 8.85 -14.34
N VAL A 46 -20.72 9.67 -15.38
CA VAL A 46 -19.61 9.62 -16.33
C VAL A 46 -18.37 9.30 -15.50
N GLU A 47 -17.70 8.17 -15.76
CA GLU A 47 -16.41 7.90 -15.16
C GLU A 47 -15.58 9.18 -15.32
N PRO A 48 -15.11 9.82 -14.24
CA PRO A 48 -14.19 10.92 -14.40
C PRO A 48 -13.02 10.32 -15.17
N ASN A 49 -12.73 10.87 -16.36
CA ASN A 49 -11.54 10.54 -17.13
C ASN A 49 -10.38 10.45 -16.14
N VAL A 50 -9.93 9.24 -15.83
CA VAL A 50 -8.79 9.02 -14.96
C VAL A 50 -7.60 9.41 -15.82
N VAL A 51 -7.28 10.70 -15.82
CA VAL A 51 -6.05 11.20 -16.40
C VAL A 51 -4.95 10.54 -15.59
N THR A 52 -4.21 9.62 -16.22
CA THR A 52 -3.05 8.96 -15.62
C THR A 52 -2.13 10.06 -15.11
N PRO A 53 -1.94 10.21 -13.77
CA PRO A 53 -1.10 11.28 -13.26
C PRO A 53 0.31 11.08 -13.79
N THR A 54 0.89 12.14 -14.35
CA THR A 54 2.31 12.15 -14.72
C THR A 54 3.14 11.81 -13.47
N PRO A 55 4.18 10.96 -13.55
CA PRO A 55 5.01 10.61 -12.41
C PRO A 55 5.53 11.89 -11.76
N THR A 56 5.05 12.19 -10.56
CA THR A 56 5.46 13.37 -9.82
C THR A 56 6.36 12.90 -8.70
N ILE A 57 7.64 13.29 -8.74
CA ILE A 57 8.53 13.14 -7.59
C ILE A 57 7.92 13.99 -6.47
N PRO A 58 7.57 13.42 -5.30
CA PRO A 58 7.03 14.22 -4.19
C PRO A 58 8.05 15.31 -3.81
N ASN A 59 7.75 16.56 -4.15
CA ASN A 59 8.57 17.71 -3.79
C ASN A 59 8.14 18.24 -2.40
N VAL A 60 8.22 17.38 -1.38
CA VAL A 60 7.97 17.76 0.01
C VAL A 60 9.21 17.46 0.83
N PRO A 61 10.01 18.49 1.19
CA PRO A 61 11.15 18.31 2.09
C PRO A 61 10.65 17.76 3.44
N ASN A 62 11.25 16.67 3.92
CA ASN A 62 10.92 15.89 5.14
C ASN A 62 9.80 14.83 5.01
N ASP A 63 9.48 14.35 3.80
CA ASP A 63 8.55 13.23 3.60
C ASP A 63 9.23 11.87 3.91
N PRO A 64 8.69 11.03 4.81
CA PRO A 64 9.17 9.65 5.03
C PRO A 64 9.33 8.85 3.73
N LEU A 65 8.53 9.14 2.71
CA LEU A 65 8.63 8.50 1.39
C LEU A 65 9.86 8.95 0.60
N HIS A 66 10.29 10.20 0.77
CA HIS A 66 11.51 10.71 0.15
C HIS A 66 12.74 10.00 0.71
N ASN A 67 12.86 9.93 2.04
CA ASN A 67 13.97 9.23 2.68
C ASN A 67 13.94 7.72 2.36
N TYR A 68 12.73 7.15 2.25
CA TYR A 68 12.55 5.77 1.84
C TYR A 68 13.09 5.51 0.43
N ILE A 69 12.67 6.31 -0.56
CA ILE A 69 13.10 6.10 -1.95
C ILE A 69 14.57 6.42 -2.16
N GLU A 70 15.11 7.42 -1.47
CA GLU A 70 16.54 7.74 -1.48
C GLU A 70 17.35 6.58 -0.93
N ALA A 71 16.97 6.03 0.22
CA ALA A 71 17.69 4.91 0.83
C ALA A 71 17.63 3.64 -0.04
N LEU A 72 16.50 3.38 -0.73
CA LEU A 72 16.39 2.32 -1.73
C LEU A 72 17.36 2.51 -2.90
N ASN A 73 17.38 3.72 -3.48
CA ASN A 73 18.23 4.05 -4.63
C ASN A 73 19.72 4.06 -4.30
N ASN A 74 20.07 4.49 -3.09
CA ASN A 74 21.45 4.44 -2.57
C ASN A 74 21.85 3.02 -2.13
N ARG A 75 20.90 2.08 -2.09
CA ARG A 75 21.09 0.70 -1.61
C ARG A 75 21.67 0.65 -0.19
N ASP A 76 21.31 1.63 0.62
CA ASP A 76 21.79 1.78 1.98
C ASP A 76 20.81 1.11 2.95
N ILE A 77 21.11 -0.14 3.28
CA ILE A 77 20.30 -0.96 4.19
C ILE A 77 20.22 -0.33 5.59
N ASP A 78 21.26 0.37 6.04
CA ASP A 78 21.26 1.01 7.34
C ASP A 78 20.39 2.25 7.35
N SER A 79 20.44 3.06 6.29
CA SER A 79 19.51 4.18 6.10
C SER A 79 18.07 3.70 6.01
N ILE A 80 17.77 2.63 5.25
CA ILE A 80 16.42 2.04 5.22
C ILE A 80 15.99 1.61 6.61
N ALA A 81 16.85 0.86 7.32
CA ALA A 81 16.56 0.37 8.66
C ALA A 81 16.31 1.51 9.66
N SER A 82 17.00 2.64 9.53
CA SER A 82 16.81 3.80 10.41
C SER A 82 15.40 4.39 10.35
N LEU A 83 14.68 4.16 9.25
CA LEU A 83 13.29 4.58 9.07
C LEU A 83 12.32 3.74 9.89
N TYR A 84 12.72 2.57 10.39
CA TYR A 84 11.87 1.64 11.13
C TYR A 84 12.07 1.74 12.64
N HIS A 85 11.03 1.39 13.40
CA HIS A 85 11.20 1.01 14.80
C HIS A 85 11.89 -0.35 14.93
N GLU A 86 12.59 -0.56 16.03
CA GLU A 86 13.33 -1.80 16.30
C GLU A 86 12.44 -3.05 16.29
N ASN A 87 11.19 -2.90 16.73
CA ASN A 87 10.16 -3.94 16.78
C ASN A 87 9.14 -3.86 15.63
N ALA A 88 9.47 -3.18 14.53
CA ALA A 88 8.55 -3.02 13.41
C ALA A 88 8.16 -4.36 12.78
N GLY A 89 6.93 -4.42 12.28
CA GLY A 89 6.42 -5.55 11.51
C GLY A 89 6.40 -5.21 10.02
N HIS A 90 6.92 -6.11 9.20
CA HIS A 90 6.87 -6.01 7.75
C HIS A 90 6.20 -7.26 7.17
N VAL A 91 5.03 -7.09 6.55
CA VAL A 91 4.27 -8.17 5.91
C VAL A 91 4.43 -8.09 4.40
N ASN A 92 4.79 -9.23 3.81
CA ASN A 92 4.76 -9.46 2.38
C ASN A 92 3.86 -10.65 2.06
N ALA A 93 3.76 -10.99 0.77
CA ALA A 93 2.92 -12.10 0.30
C ALA A 93 3.27 -13.45 0.93
N GLN A 94 4.50 -13.65 1.40
CA GLN A 94 4.95 -14.93 1.94
C GLN A 94 4.82 -15.03 3.47
N ARG A 95 5.02 -13.92 4.20
CA ARG A 95 5.14 -13.95 5.68
C ARG A 95 5.11 -12.56 6.33
N LEU A 96 4.94 -12.57 7.64
CA LEU A 96 5.34 -11.48 8.54
C LEU A 96 6.82 -11.61 8.92
N LEU A 97 7.55 -10.52 8.80
CA LEU A 97 8.88 -10.31 9.33
C LEU A 97 8.77 -9.39 10.54
N LEU A 98 9.30 -9.82 11.68
CA LEU A 98 9.29 -9.02 12.90
C LEU A 98 10.71 -8.61 13.28
N GLY A 99 10.86 -7.32 13.60
CA GLY A 99 12.08 -6.74 14.12
C GLY A 99 13.12 -6.36 13.06
N ILE A 100 13.99 -5.42 13.43
CA ILE A 100 14.86 -4.72 12.49
C ILE A 100 15.86 -5.63 11.76
N GLN A 101 16.35 -6.68 12.41
CA GLN A 101 17.30 -7.62 11.78
C GLN A 101 16.65 -8.41 10.64
N SER A 102 15.40 -8.84 10.83
CA SER A 102 14.61 -9.50 9.79
C SER A 102 14.35 -8.58 8.60
N ILE A 103 14.07 -7.30 8.87
CA ILE A 103 13.84 -6.27 7.85
C ILE A 103 15.12 -5.98 7.06
N LYS A 104 16.26 -5.82 7.74
CA LYS A 104 17.58 -5.66 7.08
C LYS A 104 17.89 -6.81 6.13
N LYS A 105 17.70 -8.06 6.60
CA LYS A 105 17.93 -9.25 5.78
C LYS A 105 17.02 -9.29 4.55
N TRP A 106 15.77 -8.85 4.69
CA TRP A 106 14.84 -8.78 3.57
C TRP A 106 15.26 -7.73 2.53
N TYR A 107 15.61 -6.51 2.96
CA TYR A 107 16.11 -5.48 2.05
C TYR A 107 17.43 -5.87 1.39
N HIS A 108 18.31 -6.56 2.11
CA HIS A 108 19.53 -7.10 1.51
C HIS A 108 19.21 -8.02 0.33
N ASN A 109 18.31 -9.00 0.51
CA ASN A 109 17.90 -9.88 -0.57
C ASN A 109 17.18 -9.12 -1.69
N LEU A 110 16.24 -8.22 -1.36
CA LEU A 110 15.53 -7.43 -2.36
C LEU A 110 16.50 -6.60 -3.23
N LEU A 111 17.43 -5.89 -2.60
CA LEU A 111 18.31 -4.93 -3.28
C LEU A 111 19.59 -5.55 -3.84
N HIS A 112 19.97 -6.76 -3.48
CA HIS A 112 21.20 -7.37 -4.02
C HIS A 112 20.97 -8.64 -4.81
N GLU A 113 19.80 -9.29 -4.66
CA GLU A 113 19.51 -10.55 -5.34
C GLU A 113 18.31 -10.41 -6.29
N VAL A 114 17.23 -9.74 -5.86
CA VAL A 114 16.00 -9.65 -6.66
C VAL A 114 16.02 -8.46 -7.63
N LEU A 115 16.46 -7.29 -7.16
CA LEU A 115 16.49 -6.01 -7.88
C LEU A 115 17.90 -5.35 -7.78
N PRO A 116 18.98 -6.02 -8.24
CA PRO A 116 20.37 -5.69 -7.90
C PRO A 116 20.93 -4.40 -8.50
N ALA A 117 20.40 -3.94 -9.64
CA ALA A 117 20.92 -2.75 -10.33
C ALA A 117 19.79 -2.01 -11.06
N GLY A 118 19.45 -0.82 -10.60
CA GLY A 118 18.34 -0.05 -11.13
C GLY A 118 17.84 1.00 -10.15
N THR A 119 16.88 1.78 -10.61
CA THR A 119 16.34 2.95 -9.92
C THR A 119 14.88 2.72 -9.60
N PHE A 120 14.52 3.01 -8.36
CA PHE A 120 13.16 3.04 -7.85
C PHE A 120 12.57 4.44 -7.99
N ALA A 121 11.29 4.51 -8.31
CA ALA A 121 10.48 5.73 -8.29
C ALA A 121 9.13 5.46 -7.64
N ILE A 122 8.61 6.43 -6.87
CA ILE A 122 7.30 6.36 -6.22
C ILE A 122 6.28 7.17 -7.02
N ASP A 123 5.07 6.64 -7.15
CA ASP A 123 3.90 7.36 -7.65
C ASP A 123 2.62 6.96 -6.87
N GLN A 124 1.47 7.52 -7.26
CA GLN A 124 0.16 7.22 -6.68
C GLN A 124 0.09 7.29 -5.14
N VAL A 125 0.80 8.26 -4.55
CA VAL A 125 0.85 8.47 -3.10
C VAL A 125 -0.53 8.87 -2.57
N ARG A 126 -0.99 8.18 -1.52
CA ARG A 126 -2.21 8.45 -0.76
C ARG A 126 -1.92 8.32 0.73
N GLY A 127 -2.72 9.00 1.55
CA GLY A 127 -2.58 8.96 3.00
C GLY A 127 -1.90 10.21 3.55
N THR A 128 -1.83 10.28 4.87
CA THR A 128 -1.26 11.41 5.61
C THR A 128 -0.71 10.93 6.94
N GLY A 129 0.37 11.56 7.42
CA GLY A 129 0.85 11.51 8.80
C GLY A 129 1.16 10.11 9.34
N SER A 130 0.12 9.40 9.77
CA SER A 130 0.18 8.07 10.39
C SER A 130 0.15 6.90 9.40
N SER A 131 -0.27 7.11 8.15
CA SER A 131 -0.33 6.04 7.15
C SER A 131 -0.13 6.57 5.74
N TRP A 132 0.73 5.91 4.97
CA TRP A 132 1.04 6.24 3.58
C TRP A 132 0.90 5.00 2.71
N THR A 133 0.10 5.07 1.66
CA THR A 133 -0.01 4.03 0.63
C THR A 133 0.49 4.60 -0.68
N PHE A 134 1.37 3.89 -1.37
CA PHE A 134 1.94 4.35 -2.62
C PHE A 134 2.28 3.17 -3.52
N ASN A 135 2.43 3.47 -4.80
CA ASN A 135 2.99 2.53 -5.75
C ASN A 135 4.45 2.91 -6.00
N TRP A 136 5.25 1.91 -6.38
CA TRP A 136 6.61 2.14 -6.83
C TRP A 136 6.90 1.33 -8.08
N THR A 137 7.82 1.86 -8.89
CA THR A 137 8.36 1.19 -10.07
C THR A 137 9.87 1.04 -9.91
N PHE A 138 10.43 0.03 -10.55
CA PHE A 138 11.86 -0.23 -10.62
C PHE A 138 12.27 -0.44 -12.08
N HIS A 139 13.34 0.22 -12.49
CA HIS A 139 13.90 0.12 -13.82
C HIS A 139 15.39 -0.23 -13.74
N SER A 140 15.80 -1.35 -14.33
CA SER A 140 17.22 -1.68 -14.47
C SER A 140 17.80 -1.14 -15.80
N PRO A 141 19.11 -0.89 -15.86
CA PRO A 141 19.80 -0.63 -17.13
C PRO A 141 19.71 -1.79 -18.12
N SER A 142 19.49 -3.02 -17.64
CA SER A 142 19.32 -4.23 -18.47
C SER A 142 17.91 -4.39 -19.04
N GLY A 143 16.98 -3.48 -18.73
CA GLY A 143 15.59 -3.52 -19.21
C GLY A 143 14.62 -4.31 -18.33
N GLN A 144 15.07 -4.82 -17.18
CA GLN A 144 14.19 -5.41 -16.18
C GLN A 144 13.29 -4.31 -15.61
N LEU A 145 11.99 -4.58 -15.65
CA LEU A 145 10.96 -3.75 -15.02
C LEU A 145 10.39 -4.52 -13.83
N ALA A 146 10.09 -3.83 -12.75
CA ALA A 146 9.28 -4.36 -11.67
C ALA A 146 8.43 -3.24 -11.08
N GLY A 147 7.38 -3.62 -10.36
CA GLY A 147 6.53 -2.65 -9.68
C GLY A 147 5.86 -3.26 -8.47
N GLY A 148 5.50 -2.39 -7.53
CA GLY A 148 4.87 -2.79 -6.30
C GLY A 148 3.96 -1.73 -5.72
N LYS A 149 3.23 -2.14 -4.68
CA LYS A 149 2.37 -1.31 -3.88
C LYS A 149 2.68 -1.56 -2.41
N ASP A 150 3.02 -0.48 -1.72
CA ASP A 150 3.40 -0.52 -0.33
C ASP A 150 2.43 0.32 0.51
N THR A 151 2.31 -0.02 1.79
CA THR A 151 1.63 0.80 2.81
C THR A 151 2.46 0.85 4.08
N LEU A 152 2.83 2.05 4.50
CA LEU A 152 3.62 2.34 5.69
C LEU A 152 2.73 2.94 6.78
N GLY A 153 2.65 2.24 7.92
CA GLY A 153 2.08 2.73 9.16
C GLY A 153 3.15 3.36 10.04
N MET A 154 2.98 4.65 10.33
CA MET A 154 3.94 5.46 11.07
C MET A 154 3.57 5.59 12.53
N ARG A 155 4.57 5.56 13.40
CA ARG A 155 4.47 5.89 14.83
C ARG A 155 5.66 6.75 15.20
N GLN A 156 5.43 7.92 15.79
CA GLN A 156 6.52 8.82 16.23
C GLN A 156 7.57 9.08 15.13
N GLY A 157 7.11 9.30 13.89
CA GLY A 157 7.99 9.61 12.75
C GLY A 157 8.74 8.44 12.13
N ARG A 158 8.59 7.21 12.64
CA ARG A 158 9.21 5.99 12.08
C ARG A 158 8.16 4.94 11.72
N ILE A 159 8.52 4.05 10.80
CA ILE A 159 7.70 2.95 10.32
C ILE A 159 7.56 1.93 11.46
N GLN A 160 6.33 1.74 11.93
CA GLN A 160 5.97 0.67 12.87
C GLN A 160 5.45 -0.56 12.12
N TYR A 161 4.79 -0.33 10.99
CA TYR A 161 4.13 -1.35 10.19
C TYR A 161 4.39 -1.11 8.71
N HIS A 162 4.71 -2.15 7.94
CA HIS A 162 4.84 -2.08 6.48
C HIS A 162 4.10 -3.25 5.83
N TYR A 163 3.16 -2.99 4.91
CA TYR A 163 2.63 -3.98 3.97
C TYR A 163 3.30 -3.77 2.62
N SER A 164 3.88 -4.80 2.02
CA SER A 164 4.47 -4.72 0.68
C SER A 164 3.98 -5.84 -0.23
N SER A 165 3.70 -5.49 -1.47
CA SER A 165 3.42 -6.43 -2.55
C SER A 165 4.09 -5.95 -3.82
N PHE A 166 4.86 -6.81 -4.49
CA PHE A 166 5.49 -6.48 -5.76
C PHE A 166 5.53 -7.68 -6.69
N GLY A 167 5.66 -7.40 -7.98
CA GLY A 167 5.73 -8.39 -9.03
C GLY A 167 6.34 -7.82 -10.32
N GLY A 168 6.21 -8.60 -11.39
CA GLY A 168 6.61 -8.15 -12.72
C GLY A 168 8.09 -8.30 -13.04
N VAL A 169 8.88 -9.04 -12.25
CA VAL A 169 10.28 -9.40 -12.57
C VAL A 169 10.30 -10.22 -13.87
N GLN A 170 10.35 -9.55 -15.01
CA GLN A 170 10.60 -10.17 -16.31
C GLN A 170 12.12 -10.21 -16.51
N THR A 171 12.66 -11.44 -16.55
CA THR A 171 14.05 -11.74 -16.90
C THR A 171 14.28 -11.64 -18.40
#